data_AF-A0A2N2KWV5-F1
#
_entry.id   AF-A0A2N2KWV5-F1
#
_cell.length_a   1.000
_cell.length_b   1.000
_cell.length_c   1.000
_cell.angle_alpha   90.00
_cell.angle_beta   90.00
_cell.angle_gamma   90.00
#
_symmetry.space_group_name_H-M   'P 1'
#
loop_
_entity.id
_entity.type
_entity.pdbx_description
1 polymer ?
#
loop_
_entity_poly.entity_id
_entity_poly.type
_entity_poly.pdbx_seq_one_letter_code
_entity_poly.pdbx_strand_id
1 'polypeptide(L)'
;MKGSVITLVILLAIASCGASLFDYFAPISTSAGEYARNLSNNQNYVFEHHAAIFGGLVSEDNNISMTYNLQEGRTYKLFVFGDEDAVDLDIKIYDEDDTELASDVSVGETAYLDFTPDQDGIYRVEAINYESEANVFLLCGIMAPGNKSNNDGELFSQAFTKMINFGLELDEDEDIDFYVDTITFSGGVIAEEESGCVYDLSFPVEATVYVAAVGSDNATDVDIKMTRQESRGEVDTDWYADDDEEVCADSSIDDTALAQGEVTPDDSYAVKFRNYASEGDAFVVYFIVTED
;
A
#
# COMPACT_ATOMS: atom_id res chain seq x y z
N MET A 1 -53.35 -5.09 -9.26
CA MET A 1 -52.44 -5.93 -8.45
C MET A 1 -51.02 -5.60 -8.85
N LYS A 2 -50.34 -4.75 -8.08
CA LYS A 2 -48.90 -4.49 -8.20
C LYS A 2 -48.24 -5.34 -7.12
N GLY A 3 -47.52 -6.38 -7.52
CA GLY A 3 -46.73 -7.19 -6.59
C GLY A 3 -45.39 -6.50 -6.39
N SER A 4 -45.10 -6.07 -5.16
CA SER A 4 -43.76 -5.62 -4.78
C SER A 4 -42.86 -6.85 -4.68
N VAL A 5 -41.81 -6.88 -5.50
CA VAL A 5 -40.69 -7.80 -5.34
C VAL A 5 -39.81 -7.21 -4.25
N ILE A 6 -39.76 -7.89 -3.10
CA ILE A 6 -38.82 -7.58 -2.02
C ILE A 6 -37.52 -8.25 -2.42
N THR A 7 -36.54 -7.45 -2.85
CA THR A 7 -35.15 -7.90 -2.98
C THR A 7 -34.59 -8.02 -1.58
N LEU A 8 -34.45 -9.27 -1.12
CA LEU A 8 -33.79 -9.61 0.13
C LEU A 8 -32.28 -9.62 -0.15
N VAL A 9 -31.59 -8.53 0.21
CA VAL A 9 -30.12 -8.52 0.29
C VAL A 9 -29.77 -9.32 1.54
N ILE A 10 -29.32 -10.55 1.36
CA ILE A 10 -28.74 -11.35 2.43
C ILE A 10 -27.28 -10.87 2.55
N LEU A 11 -27.01 -9.99 3.53
CA LEU A 11 -25.65 -9.84 4.05
C LEU A 11 -25.32 -11.17 4.75
N LEU A 12 -24.48 -11.97 4.11
CA LEU A 12 -23.79 -13.06 4.79
C LEU A 12 -22.71 -12.40 5.66
N ALA A 13 -23.03 -12.16 6.93
CA ALA A 13 -22.01 -11.99 7.95
C ALA A 13 -21.36 -13.36 8.15
N ILE A 14 -20.25 -13.59 7.45
CA ILE A 14 -19.38 -14.73 7.74
C ILE A 14 -18.76 -14.40 9.10
N ALA A 15 -19.21 -15.08 10.15
CA ALA A 15 -18.52 -15.07 11.42
C ALA A 15 -17.17 -15.76 11.21
N SER A 16 -16.14 -14.99 10.87
CA SER A 16 -14.76 -15.45 10.84
C SER A 16 -14.39 -15.86 12.27
N CYS A 17 -13.79 -17.03 12.42
CA CYS A 17 -13.35 -17.52 13.72
C CYS A 17 -12.03 -16.82 14.09
N GLY A 18 -12.09 -15.57 14.53
CA GLY A 18 -11.06 -14.87 15.32
C GLY A 18 -9.60 -14.92 14.84
N ALA A 19 -9.36 -15.03 13.53
CA ALA A 19 -8.04 -14.75 12.96
C ALA A 19 -7.96 -13.25 12.71
N SER A 20 -6.87 -12.62 13.12
CA SER A 20 -6.66 -11.20 12.86
C SER A 20 -6.41 -11.02 11.36
N LEU A 21 -6.84 -9.90 10.78
CA LEU A 21 -6.52 -9.56 9.39
C LEU A 21 -5.01 -9.55 9.13
N PHE A 22 -4.21 -9.23 10.15
CA PHE A 22 -2.75 -9.25 10.06
C PHE A 22 -2.13 -10.66 9.99
N ASP A 23 -2.87 -11.72 10.32
CA ASP A 23 -2.41 -13.10 10.15
C ASP A 23 -2.21 -13.44 8.66
N TYR A 24 -3.03 -12.84 7.78
CA TYR A 24 -2.94 -13.02 6.32
C TYR A 24 -1.72 -12.29 5.72
N PHE A 25 -1.23 -11.21 6.36
CA PHE A 25 -0.07 -10.45 5.90
C PHE A 25 1.26 -11.18 6.06
N ALA A 26 1.40 -12.01 7.10
CA ALA A 26 2.65 -12.68 7.44
C ALA A 26 3.23 -13.55 6.29
N PRO A 27 2.45 -14.46 5.66
CA PRO A 27 2.97 -15.27 4.54
C PRO A 27 3.30 -14.42 3.30
N ILE A 28 2.47 -13.42 2.98
CA ILE A 28 2.67 -12.53 1.82
C ILE A 28 3.95 -11.73 1.98
N SER A 29 4.09 -11.03 3.12
CA SER A 29 5.25 -10.18 3.41
C SER A 29 6.55 -10.96 3.46
N THR A 30 6.51 -12.20 3.96
CA THR A 30 7.67 -13.10 3.94
C THR A 30 8.09 -13.41 2.49
N SER A 31 7.16 -13.82 1.64
CA SER A 31 7.42 -14.18 0.24
C SER A 31 7.90 -12.99 -0.58
N ALA A 32 7.24 -11.84 -0.44
CA ALA A 32 7.65 -10.59 -1.06
C ALA A 32 9.04 -10.13 -0.58
N GLY A 33 9.32 -10.26 0.72
CA GLY A 33 10.60 -9.90 1.32
C GLY A 33 11.74 -10.79 0.85
N GLU A 34 11.52 -12.11 0.73
CA GLU A 34 12.50 -13.03 0.13
C GLU A 34 12.81 -12.68 -1.33
N TYR A 35 11.77 -12.36 -2.12
CA TYR A 35 11.94 -11.94 -3.51
C TYR A 35 12.71 -10.63 -3.62
N ALA A 36 12.33 -9.60 -2.87
CA ALA A 36 13.00 -8.31 -2.83
C ALA A 36 14.46 -8.43 -2.35
N ARG A 37 14.72 -9.24 -1.32
CA ARG A 37 16.10 -9.56 -0.86
C ARG A 37 16.91 -10.25 -1.96
N ASN A 38 16.31 -11.17 -2.72
CA ASN A 38 16.99 -11.82 -3.84
C ASN A 38 17.32 -10.81 -4.96
N LEU A 39 16.39 -9.93 -5.33
CA LEU A 39 16.62 -8.88 -6.31
C LEU A 39 17.75 -7.92 -5.86
N SER A 40 17.73 -7.49 -4.60
CA SER A 40 18.77 -6.61 -4.04
C SER A 40 20.14 -7.30 -3.97
N ASN A 41 20.21 -8.49 -3.39
CA ASN A 41 21.48 -9.16 -3.15
C ASN A 41 22.12 -9.74 -4.41
N ASN A 42 21.31 -10.26 -5.34
CA ASN A 42 21.81 -10.99 -6.51
C ASN A 42 21.75 -10.20 -7.82
N GLN A 43 20.88 -9.17 -7.90
CA GLN A 43 20.65 -8.44 -9.15
C GLN A 43 20.92 -6.93 -9.06
N ASN A 44 21.25 -6.39 -7.87
CA ASN A 44 21.46 -4.95 -7.63
C ASN A 44 20.21 -4.09 -7.93
N TYR A 45 19.04 -4.60 -7.54
CA TYR A 45 17.81 -3.82 -7.57
C TYR A 45 17.55 -3.20 -6.20
N VAL A 46 16.98 -2.00 -6.20
CA VAL A 46 16.57 -1.24 -5.01
C VAL A 46 15.10 -0.86 -5.15
N PHE A 47 14.43 -0.61 -4.04
CA PHE A 47 13.06 -0.09 -4.07
C PHE A 47 13.06 1.33 -4.66
N GLU A 48 12.11 1.65 -5.53
CA GLU A 48 11.97 3.01 -6.05
C GLU A 48 11.38 3.92 -4.96
N HIS A 49 11.97 5.10 -4.72
CA HIS A 49 11.74 5.91 -3.52
C HIS A 49 10.26 6.17 -3.15
N HIS A 50 10.04 6.39 -1.84
CA HIS A 50 8.79 6.83 -1.20
C HIS A 50 7.63 5.83 -1.18
N ALA A 51 7.07 5.44 -2.32
CA ALA A 51 5.89 4.56 -2.42
C ALA A 51 6.18 3.30 -3.27
N ALA A 52 7.33 2.68 -3.01
CA ALA A 52 7.86 1.50 -3.70
C ALA A 52 6.95 0.27 -3.64
N ILE A 53 6.04 0.23 -2.68
CA ILE A 53 5.06 -0.83 -2.52
C ILE A 53 3.68 -0.23 -2.24
N PHE A 54 2.65 -0.99 -2.56
CA PHE A 54 1.28 -0.71 -2.18
C PHE A 54 0.48 -2.00 -2.11
N GLY A 55 -0.64 -1.97 -1.40
CA GLY A 55 -1.53 -3.12 -1.33
C GLY A 55 -2.79 -2.85 -0.55
N GLY A 56 -3.58 -3.91 -0.39
CA GLY A 56 -4.83 -3.91 0.34
C GLY A 56 -5.61 -5.20 0.15
N LEU A 57 -6.81 -5.24 0.70
CA LEU A 57 -7.76 -6.35 0.52
C LEU A 57 -8.54 -6.11 -0.77
N VAL A 58 -8.58 -7.07 -1.70
CA VAL A 58 -9.19 -6.88 -3.02
C VAL A 58 -10.07 -8.06 -3.38
N SER A 59 -11.28 -7.73 -3.83
CA SER A 59 -12.27 -8.69 -4.29
C SER A 59 -11.92 -9.29 -5.66
N GLU A 60 -12.45 -10.48 -5.95
CA GLU A 60 -12.32 -11.12 -7.26
C GLU A 60 -12.79 -10.17 -8.39
N ASP A 61 -12.12 -10.20 -9.54
CA ASP A 61 -12.31 -9.32 -10.69
C ASP A 61 -12.05 -7.83 -10.43
N ASN A 62 -11.42 -7.47 -9.30
CA ASN A 62 -11.13 -6.07 -8.94
C ASN A 62 -9.63 -5.79 -8.85
N ASN A 63 -9.28 -4.52 -8.70
CA ASN A 63 -7.90 -4.03 -8.73
C ASN A 63 -7.68 -2.83 -7.82
N ILE A 64 -6.41 -2.61 -7.51
CA ILE A 64 -5.90 -1.35 -6.96
C ILE A 64 -4.74 -0.88 -7.81
N SER A 65 -4.54 0.44 -7.89
CA SER A 65 -3.50 1.00 -8.76
C SER A 65 -2.80 2.19 -8.15
N MET A 66 -1.50 2.28 -8.40
CA MET A 66 -0.67 3.42 -8.01
C MET A 66 0.04 3.98 -9.24
N THR A 67 0.28 5.29 -9.21
CA THR A 67 0.92 6.01 -10.30
C THR A 67 2.38 6.33 -9.96
N TYR A 68 3.28 6.12 -10.92
CA TYR A 68 4.72 6.30 -10.77
C TYR A 68 5.28 7.18 -11.88
N ASN A 69 6.31 7.98 -11.55
CA ASN A 69 7.10 8.68 -12.55
C ASN A 69 8.32 7.83 -12.94
N LEU A 70 8.25 7.18 -14.11
CA LEU A 70 9.28 6.23 -14.56
C LEU A 70 10.18 6.86 -15.63
N GLN A 71 11.45 6.42 -15.65
CA GLN A 71 12.48 6.95 -16.53
C GLN A 71 12.66 6.11 -17.82
N GLU A 72 12.81 6.79 -18.95
CA GLU A 72 13.09 6.20 -20.26
C GLU A 72 14.32 5.27 -20.19
N GLY A 73 14.16 4.06 -20.74
CA GLY A 73 15.26 3.09 -20.87
C GLY A 73 15.72 2.45 -19.55
N ARG A 74 15.08 2.77 -18.42
CA ARG A 74 15.34 2.11 -17.13
C ARG A 74 14.41 0.90 -16.98
N THR A 75 14.98 -0.28 -16.75
CA THR A 75 14.17 -1.50 -16.55
C THR A 75 13.72 -1.59 -15.10
N TYR A 76 12.42 -1.64 -14.87
CA TYR A 76 11.78 -1.85 -13.58
C TYR A 76 11.34 -3.32 -13.45
N LYS A 77 11.41 -3.83 -12.23
CA LYS A 77 10.88 -5.14 -11.83
C LYS A 77 9.68 -4.92 -10.92
N LEU A 78 8.53 -5.35 -11.39
CA LEU A 78 7.28 -5.32 -10.66
C LEU A 78 6.92 -6.73 -10.22
N PHE A 79 6.33 -6.84 -9.04
CA PHE A 79 5.86 -8.10 -8.49
C PHE A 79 4.59 -7.89 -7.68
N VAL A 80 3.71 -8.88 -7.69
CA VAL A 80 2.51 -8.95 -6.85
C VAL A 80 2.48 -10.32 -6.17
N PHE A 81 2.14 -10.33 -4.88
CA PHE A 81 1.91 -11.53 -4.09
C PHE A 81 0.52 -11.45 -3.44
N GLY A 82 -0.22 -12.55 -3.48
CA GLY A 82 -1.47 -12.73 -2.73
C GLY A 82 -1.31 -13.68 -1.54
N ASP A 83 -2.32 -13.73 -0.67
CA ASP A 83 -2.47 -14.77 0.35
C ASP A 83 -2.86 -16.13 -0.26
N GLU A 84 -3.20 -17.09 0.60
CA GLU A 84 -3.56 -18.46 0.21
C GLU A 84 -4.89 -18.59 -0.55
N ASP A 85 -5.71 -17.54 -0.57
CA ASP A 85 -6.99 -17.53 -1.29
C ASP A 85 -6.83 -17.05 -2.75
N ALA A 86 -5.65 -16.54 -3.12
CA ALA A 86 -5.33 -16.09 -4.47
C ALA A 86 -5.15 -17.26 -5.45
N VAL A 87 -5.83 -17.21 -6.60
CA VAL A 87 -5.70 -18.21 -7.67
C VAL A 87 -5.02 -17.63 -8.90
N ASP A 88 -5.37 -16.40 -9.27
CA ASP A 88 -4.84 -15.70 -10.44
C ASP A 88 -4.70 -14.21 -10.15
N LEU A 89 -3.46 -13.73 -10.10
CA LEU A 89 -3.13 -12.32 -9.95
C LEU A 89 -2.45 -11.80 -11.21
N ASP A 90 -2.77 -10.58 -11.60
CA ASP A 90 -2.19 -9.92 -12.76
C ASP A 90 -1.54 -8.58 -12.38
N ILE A 91 -0.57 -8.15 -13.20
CA ILE A 91 -0.01 -6.80 -13.18
C ILE A 91 -0.22 -6.18 -14.54
N LYS A 92 -0.71 -4.94 -14.59
CA LYS A 92 -0.80 -4.15 -15.83
C LYS A 92 -0.13 -2.80 -15.65
N ILE A 93 0.42 -2.28 -16.75
CA ILE A 93 1.01 -0.95 -16.82
C ILE A 93 0.33 -0.17 -17.93
N TYR A 94 -0.12 1.04 -17.59
CA TYR A 94 -0.74 1.98 -18.51
C TYR A 94 0.07 3.28 -18.56
N ASP A 95 0.03 3.96 -19.71
CA ASP A 95 0.53 5.33 -19.85
C ASP A 95 -0.48 6.39 -19.37
N GLU A 96 -0.13 7.67 -19.52
CA GLU A 96 -0.99 8.81 -19.16
C GLU A 96 -2.29 8.92 -19.98
N ASP A 97 -2.36 8.24 -21.13
CA ASP A 97 -3.53 8.17 -22.02
C ASP A 97 -4.40 6.92 -21.73
N ASP A 98 -4.16 6.22 -20.62
CA ASP A 98 -4.77 4.94 -20.25
C ASP A 98 -4.58 3.83 -21.29
N THR A 99 -3.50 3.90 -22.08
CA THR A 99 -3.12 2.82 -23.01
C THR A 99 -2.31 1.76 -22.28
N GLU A 100 -2.80 0.52 -22.29
CA GLU A 100 -2.04 -0.62 -21.76
C GLU A 100 -0.75 -0.84 -22.56
N LEU A 101 0.39 -0.79 -21.87
CA LEU A 101 1.72 -0.97 -22.46
C LEU A 101 2.30 -2.36 -22.20
N ALA A 102 1.99 -2.95 -21.04
CA ALA A 102 2.51 -4.24 -20.63
C ALA A 102 1.57 -4.90 -19.61
N SER A 103 1.56 -6.23 -19.59
CA SER A 103 0.80 -7.03 -18.64
C SER A 103 1.50 -8.35 -18.33
N ASP A 104 1.44 -8.82 -17.09
CA ASP A 104 1.51 -10.25 -16.78
C ASP A 104 0.10 -10.82 -16.87
N VAL A 105 -0.05 -12.01 -17.48
CA VAL A 105 -1.32 -12.71 -17.71
C VAL A 105 -1.18 -14.21 -17.39
N SER A 106 -0.19 -14.51 -16.56
CA SER A 106 0.15 -15.88 -16.19
C SER A 106 -0.61 -16.29 -14.93
N VAL A 107 -1.34 -17.41 -15.02
CA VAL A 107 -2.15 -17.89 -13.92
C VAL A 107 -1.28 -18.27 -12.71
N GLY A 108 -1.49 -17.59 -11.58
CA GLY A 108 -0.95 -17.98 -10.29
C GLY A 108 -1.17 -16.96 -9.16
N GLU A 109 -0.86 -17.37 -7.93
CA GLU A 109 -0.91 -16.55 -6.70
C GLU A 109 0.15 -15.43 -6.65
N THR A 110 0.96 -15.31 -7.71
CA THR A 110 2.00 -14.29 -7.86
C THR A 110 2.10 -13.87 -9.31
N ALA A 111 2.37 -12.58 -9.54
CA ALA A 111 2.66 -12.03 -10.86
C ALA A 111 4.01 -11.31 -10.86
N TYR A 112 4.69 -11.35 -12.01
CA TYR A 112 5.99 -10.71 -12.20
C TYR A 112 6.06 -10.03 -13.56
N LEU A 113 6.46 -8.76 -13.59
CA LEU A 113 6.55 -7.98 -14.82
C LEU A 113 7.87 -7.20 -14.89
N ASP A 114 8.62 -7.40 -15.97
CA ASP A 114 9.76 -6.56 -16.33
C ASP A 114 9.28 -5.48 -17.31
N PHE A 115 9.43 -4.20 -16.94
CA PHE A 115 9.00 -3.07 -17.77
C PHE A 115 10.13 -2.10 -18.04
N THR A 116 10.25 -1.60 -19.26
CA THR A 116 11.22 -0.56 -19.62
C THR A 116 10.49 0.54 -20.38
N PRO A 117 10.27 1.71 -19.76
CA PRO A 117 9.57 2.82 -20.41
C PRO A 117 10.31 3.27 -21.67
N ASP A 118 9.56 3.52 -22.74
CA ASP A 118 10.10 4.11 -23.98
C ASP A 118 10.20 5.65 -23.88
N GLN A 119 9.61 6.26 -22.86
CA GLN A 119 9.63 7.71 -22.60
C GLN A 119 9.63 7.98 -21.09
N ASP A 120 10.23 9.10 -20.65
CA ASP A 120 10.03 9.61 -19.29
C ASP A 120 8.55 9.99 -19.13
N GLY A 121 7.92 9.62 -18.02
CA GLY A 121 6.52 9.97 -17.83
C GLY A 121 5.84 9.35 -16.63
N ILE A 122 4.55 9.64 -16.54
CA ILE A 122 3.64 9.13 -15.51
C ILE A 122 3.03 7.82 -16.03
N TYR A 123 3.14 6.76 -15.24
CA TYR A 123 2.64 5.43 -15.55
C TYR A 123 1.77 4.91 -14.41
N ARG A 124 0.61 4.34 -14.76
CA ARG A 124 -0.27 3.69 -13.79
C ARG A 124 0.06 2.20 -13.73
N VAL A 125 0.41 1.71 -12.55
CA VAL A 125 0.62 0.29 -12.25
C VAL A 125 -0.63 -0.22 -11.56
N GLU A 126 -1.26 -1.22 -12.15
CA GLU A 126 -2.48 -1.85 -11.67
C GLU A 126 -2.17 -3.28 -11.23
N ALA A 127 -2.55 -3.63 -10.00
CA ALA A 127 -2.47 -4.98 -9.47
C ALA A 127 -3.89 -5.52 -9.30
N ILE A 128 -4.14 -6.69 -9.87
CA ILE A 128 -5.49 -7.22 -10.10
C ILE A 128 -5.62 -8.57 -9.39
N ASN A 129 -6.71 -8.77 -8.67
CA ASN A 129 -7.15 -10.09 -8.23
C ASN A 129 -8.12 -10.66 -9.28
N TYR A 130 -7.59 -11.43 -10.23
CA TYR A 130 -8.39 -11.92 -11.37
C TYR A 130 -9.26 -13.14 -10.99
N GLU A 131 -8.74 -14.07 -10.19
CA GLU A 131 -9.48 -15.22 -9.66
C GLU A 131 -9.04 -15.52 -8.23
N SER A 132 -10.00 -15.75 -7.33
CA SER A 132 -9.73 -16.10 -5.93
C SER A 132 -10.88 -16.87 -5.27
N GLU A 133 -10.61 -17.53 -4.15
CA GLU A 133 -11.65 -18.21 -3.34
C GLU A 133 -12.40 -17.25 -2.39
N ALA A 134 -11.77 -16.12 -2.04
CA ALA A 134 -12.29 -15.06 -1.18
C ALA A 134 -11.70 -13.69 -1.57
N ASN A 135 -11.94 -12.63 -0.78
CA ASN A 135 -11.16 -11.40 -0.90
C ASN A 135 -9.71 -11.70 -0.55
N VAL A 136 -8.77 -11.21 -1.35
CA VAL A 136 -7.34 -11.51 -1.23
C VAL A 136 -6.60 -10.28 -0.75
N PHE A 137 -5.74 -10.43 0.24
CA PHE A 137 -4.70 -9.43 0.49
C PHE A 137 -3.66 -9.51 -0.61
N LEU A 138 -3.39 -8.39 -1.27
CA LEU A 138 -2.28 -8.28 -2.21
C LEU A 138 -1.20 -7.31 -1.72
N LEU A 139 0.04 -7.59 -2.12
CA LEU A 139 1.18 -6.70 -1.99
C LEU A 139 1.85 -6.56 -3.36
N CYS A 140 1.80 -5.36 -3.91
CA CYS A 140 2.52 -4.97 -5.12
C CYS A 140 3.81 -4.23 -4.75
N GLY A 141 4.90 -4.49 -5.46
CA GLY A 141 6.15 -3.76 -5.32
C GLY A 141 6.83 -3.45 -6.64
N ILE A 142 7.56 -2.34 -6.68
CA ILE A 142 8.37 -1.90 -7.81
C ILE A 142 9.82 -1.66 -7.37
N MET A 143 10.75 -2.27 -8.11
CA MET A 143 12.19 -2.11 -7.89
C MET A 143 12.89 -1.73 -9.19
N ALA A 144 13.99 -1.01 -9.08
CA ALA A 144 14.79 -0.58 -10.21
C ALA A 144 16.29 -0.84 -9.97
N PRO A 145 17.13 -0.91 -11.03
CA PRO A 145 18.56 -1.00 -10.87
C PRO A 145 19.08 0.15 -10.01
N GLY A 146 19.92 -0.17 -9.05
CA GLY A 146 20.51 0.79 -8.12
C GLY A 146 21.80 0.28 -7.50
N ASN A 147 22.48 1.15 -6.77
CA ASN A 147 23.67 0.76 -6.03
C ASN A 147 23.26 0.10 -4.71
N LYS A 148 23.99 -0.96 -4.32
CA LYS A 148 23.78 -1.71 -3.06
C LYS A 148 24.10 -0.92 -1.78
N SER A 149 23.88 0.40 -1.73
CA SER A 149 24.19 1.16 -0.52
C SER A 149 23.36 0.66 0.67
N ASN A 150 22.17 0.11 0.41
CA ASN A 150 21.22 -0.27 1.44
C ASN A 150 20.71 -1.70 1.26
N ASN A 151 20.50 -2.39 2.38
CA ASN A 151 19.91 -3.73 2.42
C ASN A 151 18.38 -3.61 2.34
N ASP A 152 17.88 -3.02 1.25
CA ASP A 152 16.47 -2.64 1.05
C ASP A 152 15.48 -3.76 1.37
N GLY A 153 15.76 -4.99 0.92
CA GLY A 153 14.90 -6.14 1.22
C GLY A 153 14.88 -6.51 2.71
N GLU A 154 15.95 -6.24 3.45
CA GLU A 154 15.98 -6.40 4.90
C GLU A 154 15.21 -5.28 5.61
N LEU A 155 15.41 -4.01 5.22
CA LEU A 155 14.67 -2.88 5.78
C LEU A 155 13.16 -3.07 5.56
N PHE A 156 12.76 -3.48 4.36
CA PHE A 156 11.38 -3.89 4.05
C PHE A 156 10.88 -4.97 5.00
N SER A 157 11.63 -6.05 5.18
CA SER A 157 11.21 -7.17 6.02
C SER A 157 11.07 -6.77 7.50
N GLN A 158 11.96 -5.91 8.00
CA GLN A 158 11.89 -5.36 9.35
C GLN A 158 10.64 -4.49 9.54
N ALA A 159 10.39 -3.55 8.61
CA ALA A 159 9.22 -2.69 8.64
C ALA A 159 7.91 -3.49 8.61
N PHE A 160 7.79 -4.48 7.73
CA PHE A 160 6.59 -5.34 7.67
C PHE A 160 6.39 -6.19 8.93
N THR A 161 7.48 -6.72 9.51
CA THR A 161 7.38 -7.48 10.76
C THR A 161 6.85 -6.58 11.88
N LYS A 162 7.34 -5.34 11.98
CA LYS A 162 6.82 -4.35 12.93
C LYS A 162 5.37 -3.99 12.64
N MET A 163 5.01 -3.80 11.36
CA MET A 163 3.64 -3.46 10.94
C MET A 163 2.65 -4.54 11.37
N ILE A 164 2.98 -5.81 11.13
CA ILE A 164 2.15 -6.96 11.52
C ILE A 164 1.98 -6.99 13.05
N ASN A 165 3.06 -6.87 13.81
CA ASN A 165 2.95 -6.89 15.28
C ASN A 165 2.13 -5.72 15.82
N PHE A 166 2.36 -4.51 15.29
CA PHE A 166 1.62 -3.31 15.69
C PHE A 166 0.14 -3.40 15.31
N GLY A 167 -0.16 -3.92 14.12
CA GLY A 167 -1.52 -4.17 13.66
C GLY A 167 -2.26 -5.22 14.52
N LEU A 168 -1.58 -6.31 14.89
CA LEU A 168 -2.13 -7.31 15.81
C LEU A 168 -2.45 -6.70 17.19
N GLU A 169 -1.59 -5.83 17.72
CA GLU A 169 -1.84 -5.12 18.98
C GLU A 169 -3.04 -4.17 18.87
N LEU A 170 -3.16 -3.46 17.74
CA LEU A 170 -4.30 -2.55 17.49
C LEU A 170 -5.62 -3.32 17.33
N ASP A 171 -5.61 -4.46 16.66
CA ASP A 171 -6.79 -5.33 16.44
C ASP A 171 -7.32 -5.95 17.74
N GLU A 172 -6.43 -6.26 18.69
CA GLU A 172 -6.84 -6.71 20.03
C GLU A 172 -7.65 -5.64 20.80
N ASP A 173 -7.44 -4.36 20.50
CA ASP A 173 -8.02 -3.22 21.23
C ASP A 173 -9.25 -2.60 20.53
N GLU A 174 -9.29 -2.55 19.18
CA GLU A 174 -10.19 -1.64 18.44
C GLU A 174 -11.17 -2.29 17.43
N ASP A 175 -11.21 -3.62 17.25
CA ASP A 175 -12.10 -4.32 16.28
C ASP A 175 -12.06 -3.67 14.88
N ILE A 176 -10.90 -3.82 14.22
CA ILE A 176 -10.57 -3.08 13.00
C ILE A 176 -10.70 -3.93 11.74
N ASP A 177 -11.07 -3.30 10.62
CA ASP A 177 -11.10 -3.91 9.28
C ASP A 177 -10.38 -3.08 8.22
N PHE A 178 -10.03 -3.72 7.10
CA PHE A 178 -9.52 -3.09 5.91
C PHE A 178 -10.64 -2.83 4.90
N TYR A 179 -10.63 -1.64 4.28
CA TYR A 179 -11.49 -1.42 3.13
C TYR A 179 -11.10 -2.30 1.94
N VAL A 180 -12.11 -3.00 1.41
CA VAL A 180 -11.99 -3.79 0.19
C VAL A 180 -11.85 -2.86 -1.02
N ASP A 181 -11.02 -3.26 -1.99
CA ASP A 181 -10.80 -2.57 -3.27
C ASP A 181 -10.20 -1.15 -3.11
N THR A 182 -9.46 -0.93 -2.03
CA THR A 182 -8.79 0.34 -1.73
C THR A 182 -7.33 0.08 -1.38
N ILE A 183 -6.43 1.02 -1.69
CA ILE A 183 -5.06 0.98 -1.16
C ILE A 183 -5.13 1.24 0.33
N THR A 184 -4.85 0.22 1.13
CA THR A 184 -4.86 0.32 2.59
C THR A 184 -3.46 0.36 3.18
N PHE A 185 -2.41 0.08 2.41
CA PHE A 185 -1.04 0.31 2.83
C PHE A 185 -0.14 0.68 1.66
N SER A 186 0.93 1.42 1.96
CA SER A 186 2.00 1.73 1.02
C SER A 186 3.25 2.14 1.79
N GLY A 187 4.40 2.09 1.12
CA GLY A 187 5.66 2.42 1.76
C GLY A 187 6.85 2.37 0.82
N GLY A 188 8.02 2.64 1.36
CA GLY A 188 9.25 2.67 0.59
C GLY A 188 10.45 3.02 1.45
N VAL A 189 11.63 3.09 0.81
CA VAL A 189 12.85 3.58 1.45
C VAL A 189 12.80 5.11 1.48
N ILE A 190 12.90 5.67 2.68
CA ILE A 190 12.84 7.10 2.99
C ILE A 190 14.14 7.49 3.69
N ALA A 191 14.85 8.49 3.16
CA ALA A 191 16.02 9.04 3.84
C ALA A 191 15.60 9.83 5.09
N GLU A 192 16.55 10.07 5.99
CA GLU A 192 16.32 10.93 7.17
C GLU A 192 15.81 12.33 6.73
N GLU A 193 14.83 12.86 7.45
CA GLU A 193 14.11 14.11 7.18
C GLU A 193 13.25 14.14 5.90
N GLU A 194 13.25 13.10 5.07
CA GLU A 194 12.39 13.00 3.88
C GLU A 194 10.98 12.49 4.20
N SER A 195 10.05 12.75 3.28
CA SER A 195 8.65 12.34 3.37
C SER A 195 8.18 11.64 2.10
N GLY A 196 7.22 10.74 2.25
CA GLY A 196 6.44 10.15 1.19
C GLY A 196 4.97 10.59 1.29
N CYS A 197 4.23 10.45 0.19
CA CYS A 197 2.82 10.80 0.12
C CYS A 197 2.08 9.85 -0.82
N VAL A 198 0.93 9.36 -0.37
CA VAL A 198 -0.06 8.69 -1.22
C VAL A 198 -1.33 9.52 -1.16
N TYR A 199 -1.91 9.77 -2.33
CA TYR A 199 -3.02 10.70 -2.54
C TYR A 199 -4.12 10.05 -3.38
N ASP A 200 -5.23 10.77 -3.54
CA ASP A 200 -6.44 10.28 -4.21
C ASP A 200 -7.01 9.02 -3.54
N LEU A 201 -6.82 8.92 -2.22
CA LEU A 201 -7.49 7.90 -1.41
C LEU A 201 -8.94 8.32 -1.24
N SER A 202 -9.86 7.41 -1.57
CA SER A 202 -11.30 7.62 -1.41
C SER A 202 -11.88 6.49 -0.57
N PHE A 203 -12.85 6.82 0.27
CA PHE A 203 -13.53 5.84 1.12
C PHE A 203 -14.97 5.67 0.66
N PRO A 204 -15.56 4.47 0.72
CA PRO A 204 -16.92 4.25 0.21
C PRO A 204 -18.02 4.74 1.16
N VAL A 205 -17.68 4.94 2.44
CA VAL A 205 -18.61 5.33 3.50
C VAL A 205 -17.96 6.31 4.47
N GLU A 206 -18.78 6.94 5.31
CA GLU A 206 -18.30 7.71 6.47
C GLU A 206 -17.84 6.73 7.55
N ALA A 207 -16.62 6.92 8.07
CA ALA A 207 -16.04 6.03 9.07
C ALA A 207 -14.92 6.70 9.88
N THR A 208 -14.70 6.16 11.08
CA THR A 208 -13.47 6.33 11.84
C THR A 208 -12.35 5.57 11.14
N VAL A 209 -11.23 6.24 10.85
CA VAL A 209 -10.01 5.61 10.34
C VAL A 209 -8.90 5.68 11.38
N TYR A 210 -8.11 4.61 11.46
CA TYR A 210 -6.82 4.59 12.13
C TYR A 210 -5.74 4.57 11.06
N VAL A 211 -4.87 5.58 11.08
CA VAL A 211 -3.78 5.76 10.14
C VAL A 211 -2.48 5.60 10.90
N ALA A 212 -1.74 4.55 10.58
CA ALA A 212 -0.51 4.20 11.28
C ALA A 212 0.68 4.15 10.33
N ALA A 213 1.87 4.44 10.84
CA ALA A 213 3.13 4.20 10.14
C ALA A 213 4.13 3.51 11.04
N VAL A 214 4.95 2.64 10.46
CA VAL A 214 6.04 1.98 11.16
C VAL A 214 7.31 2.05 10.31
N GLY A 215 8.44 2.31 10.98
CA GLY A 215 9.76 2.30 10.34
C GLY A 215 10.54 1.03 10.64
N SER A 216 11.39 0.62 9.70
CA SER A 216 12.42 -0.43 9.90
C SER A 216 13.32 -0.12 11.12
N ASP A 217 14.24 -1.02 11.50
CA ASP A 217 15.08 -0.85 12.70
C ASP A 217 16.00 0.38 12.66
N ASN A 218 16.20 0.98 11.48
CA ASN A 218 16.94 2.23 11.34
C ASN A 218 16.14 3.45 11.78
N ALA A 219 14.80 3.41 11.71
CA ALA A 219 13.96 4.53 12.08
C ALA A 219 13.93 4.70 13.61
N THR A 220 14.00 5.95 14.05
CA THR A 220 13.88 6.31 15.48
C THR A 220 12.74 7.29 15.74
N ASP A 221 12.26 7.95 14.70
CA ASP A 221 11.18 8.93 14.72
C ASP A 221 10.46 8.91 13.36
N VAL A 222 9.20 8.45 13.35
CA VAL A 222 8.34 8.37 12.17
C VAL A 222 7.13 9.24 12.43
N ASP A 223 6.82 10.16 11.51
CA ASP A 223 5.60 10.96 11.59
C ASP A 223 4.56 10.43 10.58
N ILE A 224 3.28 10.59 10.89
CA ILE A 224 2.20 10.40 9.91
C ILE A 224 1.15 11.50 10.03
N LYS A 225 0.58 11.91 8.89
CA LYS A 225 -0.62 12.73 8.87
C LYS A 225 -1.53 12.39 7.70
N MET A 226 -2.81 12.56 7.90
CA MET A 226 -3.84 12.44 6.88
C MET A 226 -4.48 13.80 6.66
N THR A 227 -4.70 14.15 5.40
CA THR A 227 -5.22 15.45 4.99
C THR A 227 -6.29 15.27 3.93
N ARG A 228 -7.30 16.14 3.94
CA ARG A 228 -8.28 16.25 2.86
C ARG A 228 -7.68 17.01 1.67
N GLN A 229 -8.04 16.61 0.47
CA GLN A 229 -7.60 17.26 -0.77
C GLN A 229 -8.75 18.04 -1.41
N GLU A 230 -8.51 19.29 -1.81
CA GLU A 230 -9.49 20.08 -2.58
C GLU A 230 -9.69 19.51 -4.00
N SER A 231 -8.63 18.94 -4.58
CA SER A 231 -8.67 18.34 -5.91
C SER A 231 -7.56 17.31 -6.13
N ARG A 232 -7.79 16.39 -7.07
CA ARG A 232 -6.79 15.42 -7.54
C ARG A 232 -5.51 16.05 -8.12
N GLY A 233 -5.54 17.33 -8.50
CA GLY A 233 -4.43 18.02 -9.17
C GLY A 233 -3.46 18.74 -8.24
N GLU A 234 -3.80 18.88 -6.95
CA GLU A 234 -2.99 19.58 -5.96
C GLU A 234 -2.33 18.57 -5.01
N VAL A 235 -1.43 17.77 -5.56
CA VAL A 235 -0.61 16.87 -4.76
C VAL A 235 0.57 17.66 -4.22
N ASP A 236 0.48 18.05 -2.95
CA ASP A 236 1.63 18.58 -2.23
C ASP A 236 2.29 17.47 -1.41
N THR A 237 3.48 17.07 -1.84
CA THR A 237 4.31 16.08 -1.13
C THR A 237 5.07 16.70 0.03
N ASP A 238 5.09 18.03 0.18
CA ASP A 238 5.73 18.70 1.32
C ASP A 238 4.93 18.40 2.60
N TRP A 239 5.65 17.91 3.60
CA TRP A 239 5.14 17.71 4.95
C TRP A 239 4.56 19.01 5.55
N TYR A 240 5.15 20.16 5.24
CA TYR A 240 4.78 21.47 5.79
C TYR A 240 3.86 22.29 4.88
N ALA A 241 3.31 21.66 3.83
CA ALA A 241 2.30 22.26 2.97
C ALA A 241 1.10 22.79 3.76
N ASP A 242 0.51 23.87 3.25
CA ASP A 242 -0.78 24.38 3.73
C ASP A 242 -1.88 23.50 3.12
N ASP A 243 -2.13 22.36 3.75
CA ASP A 243 -3.17 21.41 3.37
C ASP A 243 -4.55 21.99 3.71
N ASP A 244 -5.59 21.69 2.91
CA ASP A 244 -6.94 22.24 3.09
C ASP A 244 -7.49 21.97 4.50
N GLU A 245 -7.39 20.70 4.92
CA GLU A 245 -7.83 20.25 6.23
C GLU A 245 -6.97 19.06 6.70
N GLU A 246 -6.28 19.22 7.84
CA GLU A 246 -5.65 18.11 8.56
C GLU A 246 -6.74 17.28 9.26
N VAL A 247 -6.88 16.02 8.86
CA VAL A 247 -7.86 15.07 9.40
C VAL A 247 -7.33 14.52 10.71
N CYS A 248 -6.09 14.04 10.71
CA CYS A 248 -5.39 13.52 11.88
C CYS A 248 -3.88 13.55 11.65
N ALA A 249 -3.11 13.62 12.73
CA ALA A 249 -1.65 13.57 12.67
C ALA A 249 -1.07 12.98 13.94
N ASP A 250 0.07 12.31 13.80
CA ASP A 250 0.93 11.91 14.89
C ASP A 250 2.38 12.31 14.57
N SER A 251 3.00 12.95 15.55
CA SER A 251 4.37 13.47 15.51
C SER A 251 5.06 13.25 16.87
N SER A 252 4.70 12.18 17.57
CA SER A 252 5.44 11.70 18.72
C SER A 252 6.83 11.21 18.32
N ILE A 253 7.76 11.20 19.27
CA ILE A 253 9.13 10.72 19.03
C ILE A 253 9.16 9.22 19.27
N ASP A 254 8.84 8.45 18.25
CA ASP A 254 8.84 6.99 18.21
C ASP A 254 9.00 6.45 16.78
N ASP A 255 9.39 5.19 16.65
CA ASP A 255 9.54 4.51 15.35
C ASP A 255 8.21 3.96 14.79
N THR A 256 7.10 4.30 15.45
CA THR A 256 5.72 3.94 15.11
C THR A 256 4.79 5.11 15.40
N ALA A 257 3.99 5.53 14.43
CA ALA A 257 3.02 6.60 14.57
C ALA A 257 1.60 6.06 14.43
N LEU A 258 0.65 6.60 15.18
CA LEU A 258 -0.78 6.26 15.10
C LEU A 258 -1.64 7.50 15.27
N ALA A 259 -2.41 7.81 14.24
CA ALA A 259 -3.38 8.88 14.22
C ALA A 259 -4.79 8.32 13.97
N GLN A 260 -5.80 8.96 14.54
CA GLN A 260 -7.20 8.61 14.35
C GLN A 260 -7.97 9.81 13.81
N GLY A 261 -8.84 9.58 12.83
CA GLY A 261 -9.63 10.63 12.19
C GLY A 261 -10.94 10.11 11.60
N GLU A 262 -11.69 11.01 10.98
CA GLU A 262 -12.98 10.70 10.34
C GLU A 262 -12.88 10.96 8.84
N VAL A 263 -13.39 10.04 8.03
CA VAL A 263 -13.44 10.16 6.57
C VAL A 263 -14.87 10.20 6.06
N THR A 264 -15.09 10.76 4.87
CA THR A 264 -16.39 10.84 4.20
C THR A 264 -16.27 10.40 2.73
N PRO A 265 -17.34 9.88 2.12
CA PRO A 265 -17.23 9.18 0.84
C PRO A 265 -17.10 10.04 -0.41
N ASP A 266 -17.34 11.35 -0.27
CA ASP A 266 -17.25 12.30 -1.39
C ASP A 266 -15.91 13.06 -1.40
N ASP A 267 -15.02 12.74 -0.46
CA ASP A 267 -13.73 13.40 -0.28
C ASP A 267 -12.57 12.56 -0.80
N SER A 268 -11.53 13.27 -1.25
CA SER A 268 -10.23 12.69 -1.54
C SER A 268 -9.27 13.00 -0.41
N TYR A 269 -8.43 12.03 -0.06
CA TYR A 269 -7.49 12.14 1.04
C TYR A 269 -6.07 11.85 0.57
N ALA A 270 -5.11 12.46 1.28
CA ALA A 270 -3.71 12.13 1.18
C ALA A 270 -3.17 11.71 2.54
N VAL A 271 -2.41 10.62 2.55
CA VAL A 271 -1.59 10.20 3.69
C VAL A 271 -0.14 10.57 3.39
N LYS A 272 0.42 11.41 4.26
CA LYS A 272 1.82 11.78 4.25
C LYS A 272 2.51 11.09 5.41
N PHE A 273 3.68 10.53 5.16
CA PHE A 273 4.49 9.86 6.17
C PHE A 273 5.93 10.32 6.05
N ARG A 274 6.65 10.35 7.16
CA ARG A 274 7.99 10.92 7.23
C ARG A 274 8.90 10.03 8.02
N ASN A 275 10.14 9.89 7.55
CA ASN A 275 11.23 9.43 8.38
C ASN A 275 11.88 10.67 9.03
N TYR A 276 11.38 11.09 10.19
CA TYR A 276 11.84 12.33 10.82
C TYR A 276 13.28 12.22 11.31
N ALA A 277 13.64 11.09 11.95
CA ALA A 277 14.99 10.80 12.42
C ALA A 277 15.33 9.31 12.33
N SER A 278 16.54 8.98 11.88
CA SER A 278 16.98 7.59 11.69
C SER A 278 18.50 7.44 11.66
N GLU A 279 18.99 6.22 11.90
CA GLU A 279 20.39 5.86 11.65
C GLU A 279 20.61 5.45 10.18
N GLY A 280 20.45 6.41 9.25
CA GLY A 280 20.52 6.19 7.80
C GLY A 280 19.15 5.97 7.17
N ASP A 281 19.09 5.45 5.94
CA ASP A 281 17.81 5.24 5.25
C ASP A 281 16.95 4.20 5.99
N ALA A 282 15.66 4.45 6.11
CA ALA A 282 14.70 3.54 6.71
C ALA A 282 13.64 3.13 5.69
N PHE A 283 13.14 1.90 5.78
CA PHE A 283 11.90 1.56 5.10
C PHE A 283 10.73 1.95 6.00
N VAL A 284 9.85 2.83 5.51
CA VAL A 284 8.64 3.25 6.23
C VAL A 284 7.44 2.69 5.48
N VAL A 285 6.54 2.03 6.19
CA VAL A 285 5.25 1.58 5.66
C VAL A 285 4.15 2.22 6.49
N TYR A 286 3.14 2.76 5.83
CA TYR A 286 1.91 3.17 6.48
C TYR A 286 0.78 2.20 6.13
N PHE A 287 -0.22 2.14 6.99
CA PHE A 287 -1.47 1.45 6.73
C PHE A 287 -2.67 2.20 7.30
N ILE A 288 -3.85 1.93 6.74
CA ILE A 288 -5.14 2.50 7.10
C ILE A 288 -6.10 1.36 7.36
N VAL A 289 -6.74 1.39 8.53
CA VAL A 289 -7.81 0.48 8.93
C VAL A 289 -8.99 1.28 9.47
N THR A 290 -10.16 0.66 9.56
CA THR A 290 -11.40 1.27 10.05
C THR A 290 -12.00 0.51 11.20
N GLU A 291 -12.76 1.21 12.03
CA GLU A 291 -13.64 0.57 13.02
C GLU A 291 -14.84 -0.07 12.29
N ASP A 292 -15.21 -1.29 12.67
CA ASP A 292 -16.31 -2.09 12.09
C ASP A 292 -17.74 -1.62 12.48
#